data_AF-A0A350I690-F1
#
_entry.id   AF-A0A350I690-F1
#
_cell.length_a   1.000
_cell.length_b   1.000
_cell.length_c   1.000
_cell.angle_alpha   90.00
_cell.angle_beta   90.00
_cell.angle_gamma   90.00
#
_symmetry.space_group_name_H-M   'P 1'
#
loop_
_entity.id
_entity.type
_entity.pdbx_description
1 polymer ?
#
loop_
_entity_poly.entity_id
_entity_poly.type
_entity_poly.pdbx_seq_one_letter_code
_entity_poly.pdbx_strand_id
1 'polypeptide(L)'
;MKYIGKKFFWKPKTLPKNSKRKRRVRTRVESDWRKYYGSSKEVKLLVEEKGPDNYHREILKLCKTKGQCNYYEMRYQFRYDVLLKPEEYYNAFIGGKIHRKHILSVHCAEDVLE
;
A
#
# COMPACT_ATOMS: atom_id res chain seq x y z
N MET A 1 -11.17 -12.77 -9.83
CA MET A 1 -10.90 -12.43 -8.41
C MET A 1 -10.00 -11.20 -8.32
N LYS A 2 -10.21 -10.37 -7.31
CA LYS A 2 -9.57 -9.07 -7.07
C LYS A 2 -8.71 -9.12 -5.81
N TYR A 3 -7.82 -8.15 -5.65
CA TYR A 3 -7.02 -8.00 -4.43
C TYR A 3 -6.92 -6.52 -4.07
N ILE A 4 -7.22 -6.18 -2.82
CA ILE A 4 -7.07 -4.82 -2.29
C ILE A 4 -5.93 -4.82 -1.28
N GLY A 5 -4.93 -3.98 -1.50
CA GLY A 5 -3.85 -3.76 -0.54
C GLY A 5 -3.17 -2.42 -0.73
N LYS A 6 -2.12 -2.19 0.04
CA LYS A 6 -1.30 -0.98 -0.05
C LYS A 6 0.11 -1.22 -0.58
N LYS A 7 0.68 -0.16 -1.17
CA LYS A 7 2.11 -0.08 -1.51
C LYS A 7 2.60 1.35 -1.32
N PHE A 8 3.76 1.51 -0.70
CA PHE A 8 4.41 2.81 -0.55
C PHE A 8 5.41 3.05 -1.67
N PHE A 9 5.40 4.24 -2.28
CA PHE A 9 6.35 4.59 -3.34
C PHE A 9 7.79 4.66 -2.86
N TRP A 10 8.02 5.02 -1.59
CA TRP A 10 9.34 5.27 -1.04
C TRP A 10 9.63 4.37 0.15
N LYS A 11 10.81 3.73 0.16
CA LYS A 11 11.33 3.00 1.32
C LYS A 11 12.49 3.78 1.98
N PRO A 12 12.55 3.85 3.32
CA PRO A 12 13.70 4.44 4.00
C PRO A 12 14.93 3.59 3.74
N LYS A 13 16.07 4.23 3.45
CA LYS A 13 17.37 3.58 3.28
C LYS A 13 18.38 4.30 4.15
N THR A 14 19.14 3.57 4.95
CA THR A 14 20.25 4.15 5.71
C THR A 14 21.54 3.76 5.03
N LEU A 15 22.31 4.76 4.60
CA LEU A 15 23.61 4.54 3.98
C LEU A 15 24.68 4.48 5.08
N PRO A 16 25.54 3.44 5.09
CA PRO A 16 26.59 3.29 6.09
C PRO A 16 27.69 4.35 5.91
N LYS A 17 28.54 4.48 6.93
CA LYS A 17 29.76 5.30 6.83
C LYS A 17 30.70 4.68 5.79
N ASN A 18 31.40 5.51 5.03
CA ASN A 18 32.50 5.08 4.15
C ASN A 18 33.56 6.19 4.10
N SER A 19 34.65 5.97 3.36
CA SER A 19 35.76 6.93 3.22
C SER A 19 35.29 8.34 2.85
N LYS A 20 34.20 8.47 2.06
CA LYS A 20 33.58 9.74 1.66
C LYS A 20 32.52 10.27 2.63
N ARG A 21 31.96 9.43 3.52
CA ARG A 21 30.85 9.79 4.42
C ARG A 21 31.21 9.50 5.88
N LYS A 22 31.53 10.57 6.61
CA LYS A 22 31.87 10.54 8.04
C LYS A 22 30.70 10.14 8.96
N ARG A 23 29.43 10.29 8.51
CA ARG A 23 28.21 9.92 9.25
C ARG A 23 27.25 9.05 8.44
N ARG A 24 26.43 8.26 9.13
CA ARG A 24 25.30 7.55 8.50
C ARG A 24 24.29 8.56 7.96
N VAL A 25 23.81 8.33 6.75
CA VAL A 25 22.84 9.23 6.11
C VAL A 25 21.53 8.48 5.91
N ARG A 26 20.42 9.06 6.41
CA ARG A 26 19.07 8.55 6.16
C ARG A 26 18.56 9.15 4.86
N THR A 27 18.27 8.30 3.88
CA THR A 27 17.71 8.68 2.59
C THR A 27 16.43 7.90 2.32
N ARG A 28 15.79 8.19 1.19
CA ARG A 28 14.66 7.42 0.66
C ARG A 28 15.03 6.92 -0.73
N VAL A 29 14.59 5.72 -1.06
CA VAL A 29 14.73 5.17 -2.41
C VAL A 29 13.36 4.72 -2.90
N GLU A 30 13.15 4.78 -4.21
CA GLU A 30 11.92 4.31 -4.81
C GLU A 30 11.76 2.80 -4.57
N SER A 31 10.51 2.40 -4.35
CA SER A 31 10.11 1.01 -4.24
C SER A 31 9.79 0.42 -5.62
N ASP A 32 9.62 -0.88 -5.64
CA ASP A 32 9.12 -1.69 -6.76
C ASP A 32 7.62 -1.50 -7.04
N TRP A 33 6.98 -0.39 -6.61
CA TRP A 33 5.52 -0.20 -6.73
C TRP A 33 4.98 -0.44 -8.15
N ARG A 34 5.75 -0.07 -9.18
CA ARG A 34 5.39 -0.27 -10.59
C ARG A 34 5.27 -1.74 -10.99
N LYS A 35 6.00 -2.65 -10.32
CA LYS A 35 6.00 -4.10 -10.59
C LYS A 35 5.33 -4.91 -9.47
N TYR A 36 4.70 -4.22 -8.51
CA TYR A 36 4.06 -4.85 -7.36
C TYR A 36 2.59 -5.18 -7.65
N TYR A 37 2.21 -6.43 -7.43
CA TYR A 37 0.85 -6.94 -7.66
C TYR A 37 0.08 -7.30 -6.38
N GLY A 38 0.73 -7.29 -5.21
CA GLY A 38 0.07 -7.54 -3.94
C GLY A 38 0.97 -8.24 -2.91
N SER A 39 0.48 -8.37 -1.68
CA SER A 39 1.17 -9.13 -0.62
C SER A 39 0.66 -10.56 -0.49
N SER A 40 -0.48 -10.90 -1.09
CA SER A 40 -0.98 -12.28 -1.14
C SER A 40 0.02 -13.18 -1.87
N LYS A 41 0.30 -14.35 -1.30
CA LYS A 41 1.17 -15.36 -1.91
C LYS A 41 0.53 -15.93 -3.17
N GLU A 42 -0.77 -16.20 -3.12
CA GLU A 42 -1.55 -16.73 -4.24
C GLU A 42 -1.51 -15.77 -5.44
N VAL A 43 -1.77 -14.49 -5.22
CA VAL A 43 -1.72 -13.48 -6.30
C VAL A 43 -0.33 -13.41 -6.94
N LYS A 44 0.73 -13.54 -6.15
CA LYS A 44 2.11 -13.52 -6.69
C LYS A 44 2.39 -14.73 -7.58
N LEU A 45 2.00 -15.93 -7.13
CA LEU A 45 2.15 -17.16 -7.93
C LEU A 45 1.35 -17.07 -9.23
N LEU A 46 0.11 -16.59 -9.16
CA LEU A 46 -0.74 -16.43 -10.34
C LEU A 46 -0.20 -15.39 -11.35
N VAL A 47 0.51 -14.36 -10.87
CA VAL A 47 1.19 -13.37 -11.73
C VAL A 47 2.44 -13.96 -12.37
N GLU A 48 3.16 -14.82 -11.65
CA GLU A 48 4.33 -15.53 -12.17
C GLU A 48 3.93 -16.56 -13.24
N GLU A 49 2.84 -17.29 -13.02
CA GLU A 49 2.32 -18.31 -13.94
C GLU A 49 1.67 -17.71 -15.19
N LYS A 50 0.81 -16.70 -15.03
CA LYS A 50 0.03 -16.13 -16.14
C LYS A 50 0.71 -14.92 -16.78
N GLY A 51 1.75 -14.38 -16.14
CA GLY A 51 2.41 -13.16 -16.60
C GLY A 51 1.68 -11.86 -16.17
N PRO A 52 2.41 -10.74 -16.12
CA PRO A 52 1.92 -9.45 -15.62
C PRO A 52 0.83 -8.81 -16.48
N ASP A 53 0.82 -9.05 -17.78
CA ASP A 53 -0.08 -8.38 -18.74
C ASP A 53 -1.54 -8.86 -18.60
N ASN A 54 -1.75 -10.00 -17.95
CA ASN A 54 -3.07 -10.54 -17.63
C ASN A 54 -3.75 -9.88 -16.42
N TYR A 55 -3.13 -8.87 -15.82
CA TYR A 55 -3.64 -8.21 -14.62
C TYR A 55 -3.75 -6.70 -14.81
N HIS A 56 -4.96 -6.19 -14.58
CA HIS A 56 -5.18 -4.75 -14.46
C HIS A 56 -4.91 -4.28 -13.02
N ARG A 57 -4.24 -3.14 -12.88
CA ARG A 57 -3.96 -2.51 -11.59
C ARG A 57 -4.45 -1.07 -11.60
N GLU A 58 -5.23 -0.72 -10.59
CA GLU A 58 -5.81 0.61 -10.42
C GLU A 58 -5.40 1.18 -9.06
N ILE A 59 -5.11 2.49 -9.02
CA ILE A 59 -4.83 3.19 -7.76
C ILE A 59 -6.14 3.76 -7.23
N LEU A 60 -6.71 3.12 -6.20
CA LEU A 60 -7.96 3.56 -5.58
C LEU A 60 -7.84 4.91 -4.83
N LYS A 61 -6.71 5.16 -4.18
CA LYS A 61 -6.46 6.41 -3.43
C LYS A 61 -4.96 6.67 -3.27
N LEU A 62 -4.52 7.86 -3.69
CA LEU A 62 -3.20 8.38 -3.33
C LEU A 62 -3.23 8.97 -1.92
N CYS A 63 -2.29 8.56 -1.09
CA CYS A 63 -2.19 8.97 0.32
C CYS A 63 -0.88 9.73 0.56
N LYS A 64 -0.93 10.81 1.35
CA LYS A 64 0.26 11.61 1.70
C LYS A 64 1.09 10.95 2.79
N THR A 65 0.45 10.23 3.72
CA THR A 65 1.11 9.58 4.85
C THR A 65 0.86 8.08 4.90
N LYS A 66 1.75 7.36 5.61
CA LYS A 66 1.57 5.91 5.83
C LYS A 66 0.30 5.59 6.63
N GLY A 67 -0.04 6.46 7.58
CA GLY A 67 -1.23 6.31 8.41
C GLY A 67 -2.52 6.40 7.60
N GLN A 68 -2.61 7.39 6.70
CA GLN A 68 -3.72 7.53 5.75
C GLN A 68 -3.84 6.28 4.87
N CYS A 69 -2.72 5.81 4.33
CA CYS A 69 -2.70 4.64 3.45
C CYS A 69 -3.22 3.37 4.16
N ASN A 70 -2.80 3.13 5.41
CA ASN A 70 -3.32 2.01 6.21
C ASN A 70 -4.82 2.16 6.48
N TYR A 71 -5.29 3.36 6.80
CA TYR A 71 -6.72 3.58 7.08
C TYR A 71 -7.58 3.36 5.83
N TYR A 72 -7.20 3.93 4.68
CA TYR A 72 -7.97 3.76 3.46
C TYR A 72 -7.91 2.31 2.95
N GLU A 73 -6.78 1.61 3.08
CA GLU A 73 -6.72 0.17 2.80
C GLU A 73 -7.79 -0.60 3.59
N MET A 74 -7.82 -0.42 4.92
CA MET A 74 -8.83 -1.06 5.77
C MET A 74 -10.24 -0.60 5.40
N ARG A 75 -10.45 0.71 5.18
CA ARG A 75 -11.75 1.29 4.81
C ARG A 75 -12.29 0.68 3.52
N TYR A 76 -11.45 0.51 2.50
CA TYR A 76 -11.86 -0.15 1.25
C TYR A 76 -12.10 -1.64 1.45
N GLN A 77 -11.23 -2.34 2.17
CA GLN A 77 -11.42 -3.77 2.46
C GLN A 77 -12.74 -4.04 3.20
N PHE A 78 -13.11 -3.19 4.17
CA PHE A 78 -14.42 -3.26 4.82
C PHE A 78 -15.55 -2.85 3.89
N ARG A 79 -15.41 -1.74 3.15
CA ARG A 79 -16.44 -1.27 2.20
C ARG A 79 -16.83 -2.32 1.16
N TYR A 80 -15.89 -3.14 0.73
CA TYR A 80 -16.11 -4.20 -0.25
C TYR A 80 -16.31 -5.58 0.37
N ASP A 81 -16.38 -5.68 1.70
CA ASP A 81 -16.57 -6.91 2.45
C ASP A 81 -15.65 -8.05 2.00
N VAL A 82 -14.37 -7.74 1.78
CA VAL A 82 -13.45 -8.65 1.07
C VAL A 82 -13.28 -10.02 1.74
N LEU A 83 -13.53 -10.11 3.06
CA LEU A 83 -13.47 -11.37 3.81
C LEU A 83 -14.74 -12.21 3.68
N LEU A 84 -15.89 -11.59 3.36
CA LEU A 84 -17.17 -12.27 3.18
C LEU A 84 -17.35 -12.80 1.75
N LYS A 85 -16.45 -12.43 0.83
CA LYS A 85 -16.53 -12.75 -0.59
C LYS A 85 -15.27 -13.48 -1.08
N PRO A 86 -15.00 -14.71 -0.58
CA PRO A 86 -13.80 -15.47 -0.93
C PRO A 86 -13.72 -15.85 -2.42
N GLU A 87 -14.85 -15.90 -3.13
CA GLU A 87 -14.88 -16.17 -4.58
C GLU A 87 -14.57 -14.92 -5.42
N GLU A 88 -14.67 -13.72 -4.83
CA GLU A 88 -14.37 -12.47 -5.52
C GLU A 88 -13.01 -11.89 -5.12
N TYR A 89 -12.55 -12.10 -3.88
CA TYR A 89 -11.34 -11.46 -3.34
C TYR A 89 -10.32 -12.46 -2.82
N TYR A 90 -9.05 -12.26 -3.18
CA TYR A 90 -7.90 -13.00 -2.63
C TYR A 90 -7.47 -12.52 -1.23
N ASN A 91 -8.21 -11.60 -0.62
CA ASN A 91 -7.89 -11.05 0.69
C ASN A 91 -8.33 -12.03 1.79
N ALA A 92 -7.37 -12.56 2.56
CA ALA A 92 -7.65 -13.47 3.67
C ALA A 92 -7.62 -12.80 5.06
N PHE A 93 -7.13 -11.57 5.15
CA PHE A 93 -6.98 -10.86 6.43
C PHE A 93 -7.07 -9.33 6.25
N ILE A 94 -7.74 -8.68 7.21
CA ILE A 94 -7.79 -7.21 7.34
C ILE A 94 -7.17 -6.86 8.71
N GLY A 95 -6.20 -5.98 8.73
CA GLY A 95 -5.63 -5.53 10.01
C GLY A 95 -4.71 -4.32 9.89
N GLY A 96 -4.67 -3.53 10.97
CA GLY A 96 -3.83 -2.36 11.08
C GLY A 96 -4.09 -1.58 12.37
N LYS A 97 -3.08 -0.81 12.81
CA LYS A 97 -3.18 0.09 13.96
C LYS A 97 -3.42 1.52 13.48
N ILE A 98 -4.63 2.03 13.68
CA ILE A 98 -5.01 3.39 13.29
C ILE A 98 -5.36 4.22 14.52
N HIS A 99 -4.86 5.46 14.55
CA HIS A 99 -5.22 6.46 15.53
C HIS A 99 -5.77 7.69 14.81
N ARG A 100 -6.60 8.50 15.48
CA ARG A 100 -7.18 9.74 14.93
C ARG A 100 -6.12 10.64 14.28
N LYS A 101 -4.95 10.78 14.91
CA LYS A 101 -3.81 11.55 14.40
C LYS A 101 -3.34 11.17 12.99
N HIS A 102 -3.59 9.94 12.55
CA HIS A 102 -3.23 9.49 11.21
C HIS A 102 -4.13 10.11 10.11
N ILE A 103 -5.33 10.56 10.48
CA ILE A 103 -6.40 11.00 9.58
C ILE A 103 -6.78 12.47 9.80
N LEU A 104 -6.23 13.15 10.81
CA LEU A 104 -6.50 14.58 11.08
C LEU A 104 -6.27 15.48 9.84
N SER A 105 -5.28 15.17 9.02
CA SER A 105 -4.98 15.90 7.78
C SER A 105 -5.93 15.60 6.61
N VAL A 106 -6.83 14.63 6.77
CA VAL A 106 -7.84 14.28 5.76
C VAL A 106 -9.09 15.14 5.94
N HIS A 107 -9.53 15.38 7.18
CA HIS A 107 -10.70 16.22 7.47
C HIS A 107 -10.56 17.61 6.85
N CYS A 108 -9.42 18.26 7.04
CA CYS A 108 -9.14 19.58 6.48
C CYS A 108 -9.05 19.63 4.93
N ALA A 109 -9.04 18.50 4.23
CA ALA A 109 -8.93 18.43 2.77
C ALA A 109 -10.23 18.01 2.07
N GLU A 110 -11.13 17.31 2.77
CA GLU A 110 -12.49 17.02 2.27
C GLU A 110 -13.41 18.24 2.46
N ASP A 111 -13.19 19.07 3.49
CA ASP A 111 -13.92 20.34 3.74
C ASP A 111 -13.61 21.48 2.73
N VAL A 112 -12.75 21.26 1.73
CA VAL A 112 -12.39 22.26 0.70
C VAL A 112 -13.00 21.92 -0.66
N LEU A 113 -13.70 20.78 -0.76
CA LEU A 113 -14.31 20.28 -2.00
C LEU A 113 -15.83 20.11 -1.90
N GLU A 114 -16.45 20.63 -0.84
CA GLU A 114 -17.89 20.90 -0.74
C GLU A 114 -18.13 22.42 -0.79
#